data_AF-A0A8T5BAW2-F1
#
_entry.id   AF-A0A8T5BAW2-F1
#
_cell.length_a   1.000
_cell.length_b   1.000
_cell.length_c   1.000
_cell.angle_alpha   90.00
_cell.angle_beta   90.00
_cell.angle_gamma   90.00
#
_symmetry.space_group_name_H-M   'P 1'
#
loop_
_entity.id
_entity.type
_entity.pdbx_description
1 polymer ?
#
loop_
_entity_poly.entity_id
_entity_poly.type
_entity_poly.pdbx_seq_one_letter_code
_entity_poly.pdbx_strand_id
1 'polypeptide(L)'
;MGEAEKSGFISFMHEYSSLVEVLADHNLASLGDAYVNLIYSLALSKIAGKPVGRKLDSLTLSSALRKSDMRRFLPRRVDRHRQADAAEALIVYGWLSGAVSIWEAVEILAREGEVAENLSELLRLILGRICLKQNI
;
A
#
# COMPACT_ATOMS: atom_id res chain seq x y z
N MET A 1 -24.34 2.88 9.36
CA MET A 1 -23.44 4.05 9.25
C MET A 1 -23.17 4.26 7.77
N GLY A 2 -23.75 5.31 7.20
CA GLY A 2 -23.97 5.45 5.75
C GLY A 2 -22.74 5.98 4.98
N GLU A 3 -22.66 5.58 3.72
CA GLU A 3 -21.59 5.93 2.76
C GLU A 3 -21.36 7.44 2.58
N ALA A 4 -22.34 8.28 2.94
CA ALA A 4 -22.27 9.73 2.83
C ALA A 4 -21.28 10.41 3.80
N GLU A 5 -20.95 9.81 4.96
CA GLU A 5 -20.05 10.44 5.94
C GLU A 5 -18.56 10.32 5.58
N LYS A 6 -18.17 9.31 4.77
CA LYS A 6 -16.75 9.12 4.39
C LYS A 6 -16.27 10.21 3.42
N SER A 7 -17.17 10.72 2.58
CA SER A 7 -16.82 11.65 1.49
C SER A 7 -16.37 13.04 1.99
N GLY A 8 -16.68 13.39 3.25
CA GLY A 8 -16.32 14.67 3.85
C GLY A 8 -15.07 14.68 4.73
N PHE A 9 -14.55 13.52 5.15
CA PHE A 9 -13.45 13.47 6.13
C PHE A 9 -12.06 13.52 5.49
N ILE A 10 -11.93 13.07 4.24
CA ILE A 10 -10.65 12.99 3.52
C ILE A 10 -10.81 13.58 2.11
N SER A 11 -10.81 14.91 2.03
CA SER A 11 -11.11 15.65 0.80
C SER A 11 -10.13 15.37 -0.35
N PHE A 12 -8.86 15.07 -0.04
CA PHE A 12 -7.82 14.82 -1.04
C PHE A 12 -8.00 13.50 -1.83
N MET A 13 -8.88 12.60 -1.38
CA MET A 13 -9.10 11.32 -2.09
C MET A 13 -9.88 11.47 -3.39
N HIS A 14 -10.63 12.57 -3.57
CA HIS A 14 -11.39 12.86 -4.79
C HIS A 14 -10.53 13.35 -5.95
N GLU A 15 -9.23 13.59 -5.71
CA GLU A 15 -8.32 14.20 -6.68
C GLU A 15 -7.72 13.18 -7.66
N TYR A 16 -7.68 11.90 -7.30
CA TYR A 16 -7.03 10.88 -8.11
C TYR A 16 -7.96 10.33 -9.20
N SER A 17 -7.58 10.57 -10.46
CA SER A 17 -8.25 10.11 -11.68
C SER A 17 -7.58 8.89 -12.32
N SER A 18 -6.33 8.57 -11.93
CA SER A 18 -5.58 7.44 -12.47
C SER A 18 -4.65 6.79 -11.45
N LEU A 19 -4.26 5.53 -11.72
CA LEU A 19 -3.26 4.81 -10.91
C LEU A 19 -1.90 5.54 -10.88
N VAL A 20 -1.51 6.15 -12.00
CA VAL A 20 -0.22 6.84 -12.12
C VAL A 20 -0.14 8.03 -11.16
N GLU A 21 -1.23 8.77 -10.97
CA GLU A 21 -1.29 9.88 -10.02
C GLU A 21 -1.10 9.39 -8.57
N VAL A 22 -1.78 8.29 -8.19
CA VAL A 22 -1.61 7.67 -6.87
C VAL A 22 -0.16 7.24 -6.64
N LEU A 23 0.44 6.53 -7.61
CA LEU A 23 1.80 6.02 -7.50
C LEU A 23 2.88 7.12 -7.48
N ALA A 24 2.57 8.31 -7.99
CA ALA A 24 3.49 9.45 -8.07
C ALA A 24 3.34 10.44 -6.90
N ASP A 25 2.32 10.29 -6.05
CA ASP A 25 2.04 11.23 -4.97
C ASP A 25 2.95 11.00 -3.76
N HIS A 26 3.87 11.95 -3.55
CA HIS A 26 4.82 11.92 -2.44
C HIS A 26 4.19 12.19 -1.07
N ASN A 27 3.11 12.98 -0.99
CA ASN A 27 2.41 13.23 0.26
C ASN A 27 1.62 11.98 0.69
N LEU A 28 1.00 11.30 -0.28
CA LEU A 28 0.32 10.04 -0.06
C LEU A 28 1.31 8.94 0.35
N ALA A 29 2.48 8.87 -0.30
CA ALA A 29 3.57 7.98 0.11
C ALA A 29 4.03 8.24 1.55
N SER A 30 4.18 9.51 1.95
CA SER A 30 4.58 9.85 3.32
C SER A 30 3.56 9.40 4.37
N LEU A 31 2.26 9.51 4.08
CA LEU A 31 1.22 8.93 4.93
C LEU A 31 1.28 7.38 4.90
N GLY A 32 1.58 6.83 3.74
CA GLY A 32 1.77 5.41 3.49
C GLY A 32 2.90 4.79 4.31
N ASP A 33 4.06 5.43 4.46
CA ASP A 33 5.16 4.93 5.32
C ASP A 33 4.67 4.70 6.76
N ALA A 34 3.95 5.66 7.34
CA ALA A 34 3.38 5.51 8.68
C ALA A 34 2.37 4.36 8.76
N TYR A 35 1.46 4.27 7.78
CA TYR A 35 0.46 3.21 7.72
C TYR A 35 1.06 1.82 7.53
N VAL A 36 2.00 1.67 6.60
CA VAL A 36 2.72 0.42 6.31
C VAL A 36 3.48 -0.06 7.54
N ASN A 37 4.17 0.85 8.24
CA ASN A 37 4.88 0.50 9.49
C ASN A 37 3.92 0.02 10.58
N LEU A 38 2.72 0.60 10.67
CA LEU A 38 1.69 0.15 11.61
C LEU A 38 1.21 -1.27 11.27
N ILE A 39 0.78 -1.52 10.04
CA ILE A 39 0.27 -2.86 9.67
C ILE A 39 1.35 -3.93 9.73
N TYR A 40 2.61 -3.59 9.42
CA TYR A 40 3.73 -4.51 9.56
C TYR A 40 4.02 -4.83 11.03
N SER A 41 4.01 -3.81 11.90
CA SER A 41 4.16 -4.00 13.35
C SER A 41 3.04 -4.88 13.93
N LEU A 42 1.80 -4.68 13.49
CA LEU A 42 0.66 -5.52 13.88
C LEU A 42 0.80 -6.96 13.39
N ALA A 43 1.24 -7.17 12.14
CA ALA A 43 1.49 -8.50 11.59
C ALA A 43 2.58 -9.25 12.39
N LEU A 44 3.69 -8.58 12.70
CA LEU A 44 4.73 -9.14 13.56
C LEU A 44 4.22 -9.41 14.98
N SER A 45 3.36 -8.55 15.50
CA SER A 45 2.77 -8.75 16.83
C SER A 45 1.89 -9.99 16.89
N LYS A 46 1.09 -10.22 15.83
CA LYS A 46 0.27 -11.42 15.66
C LYS A 46 1.14 -12.67 15.58
N ILE A 47 2.18 -12.67 14.75
CA ILE A 47 3.11 -13.80 14.61
C ILE A 47 3.83 -14.10 15.94
N ALA A 48 4.28 -13.07 16.64
CA ALA A 48 5.05 -13.21 17.87
C ALA A 48 4.19 -13.48 19.12
N GLY A 49 2.87 -13.31 19.05
CA GLY A 49 1.96 -13.41 20.19
C GLY A 49 2.14 -12.32 21.25
N LYS A 50 2.82 -11.21 20.91
CA LYS A 50 3.10 -10.07 21.81
C LYS A 50 3.26 -8.78 21.03
N PRO A 51 3.06 -7.59 21.63
CA PRO A 51 3.27 -6.32 20.95
C PRO A 51 4.70 -6.16 20.41
N VAL A 52 4.82 -5.81 19.14
CA VAL A 52 6.07 -5.54 18.42
C VAL A 52 5.90 -4.25 17.62
N GLY A 53 6.92 -3.37 17.67
CA GLY A 53 7.03 -2.19 16.81
C GLY A 53 8.25 -2.32 15.92
N ARG A 54 8.08 -2.24 14.60
CA ARG A 54 9.19 -2.32 13.64
C ARG A 54 8.89 -1.48 12.39
N LYS A 55 9.91 -0.79 11.91
CA LYS A 55 9.89 -0.14 10.60
C LYS A 55 10.17 -1.18 9.51
N LEU A 56 9.37 -1.18 8.44
CA LEU A 56 9.63 -1.98 7.26
C LEU A 56 10.73 -1.30 6.41
N ASP A 57 11.66 -2.08 5.89
CA ASP A 57 12.73 -1.53 5.07
C ASP A 57 12.25 -1.23 3.63
N SER A 58 12.78 -0.15 3.05
CA SER A 58 12.45 0.25 1.68
C SER A 58 12.95 -0.74 0.61
N LEU A 59 13.89 -1.64 0.98
CA LEU A 59 14.35 -2.73 0.11
C LEU A 59 13.18 -3.68 -0.16
N THR A 60 12.51 -4.12 0.90
CA THR A 60 11.38 -5.04 0.89
C THR A 60 10.19 -4.45 0.13
N LEU A 61 9.85 -3.18 0.35
CA LEU A 61 8.79 -2.49 -0.40
C LEU A 61 9.10 -2.39 -1.90
N SER A 62 10.32 -1.99 -2.25
CA SER A 62 10.73 -1.91 -3.66
C SER A 62 10.75 -3.29 -4.34
N SER A 63 11.09 -4.34 -3.58
CA SER A 63 11.05 -5.73 -4.05
C SER A 63 9.61 -6.18 -4.30
N ALA A 64 8.71 -5.91 -3.35
CA ALA A 64 7.28 -6.22 -3.47
C ALA A 64 6.64 -5.56 -4.71
N LEU A 65 6.95 -4.28 -4.95
CA LEU A 65 6.45 -3.57 -6.12
C LEU A 65 6.90 -4.23 -7.43
N ARG A 66 8.17 -4.66 -7.51
CA ARG A 66 8.68 -5.39 -8.69
C ARG A 66 7.99 -6.73 -8.87
N LYS A 67 7.84 -7.50 -7.78
CA LYS A 67 7.15 -8.81 -7.78
C LYS A 67 5.67 -8.71 -8.14
N SER A 68 5.04 -7.56 -7.90
CA SER A 68 3.62 -7.32 -8.22
C SER A 68 3.36 -6.93 -9.68
N ASP A 69 4.41 -6.88 -10.52
CA ASP A 69 4.40 -6.35 -11.89
C ASP A 69 3.97 -4.88 -12.02
N MET A 70 3.78 -4.16 -10.91
CA MET A 70 3.35 -2.76 -10.90
C MET A 70 4.43 -1.78 -11.34
N ARG A 71 5.68 -2.23 -11.39
CA ARG A 71 6.79 -1.42 -11.91
C ARG A 71 6.50 -0.88 -13.32
N ARG A 72 5.68 -1.57 -14.12
CA ARG A 72 5.29 -1.14 -15.47
C ARG A 72 4.53 0.18 -15.53
N PHE A 73 3.88 0.59 -14.44
CA PHE A 73 3.14 1.85 -14.34
C PHE A 73 4.03 3.04 -13.93
N LEU A 74 5.28 2.79 -13.57
CA LEU A 74 6.25 3.83 -13.23
C LEU A 74 7.12 4.18 -14.44
N PRO A 75 7.60 5.43 -14.57
CA PRO A 75 8.57 5.79 -15.58
C PRO A 75 9.80 4.86 -15.56
N ARG A 76 10.33 4.58 -16.75
CA ARG A 76 11.39 3.57 -16.97
C ARG A 76 12.62 3.77 -16.07
N ARG A 77 12.93 5.02 -15.70
CA ARG A 77 14.10 5.42 -14.88
C ARG A 77 13.73 5.93 -13.48
N VAL A 78 12.91 5.19 -12.75
CA VAL A 78 12.62 5.50 -11.35
C VAL A 78 13.55 4.71 -10.42
N ASP A 79 14.23 5.38 -9.49
CA ASP A 79 15.14 4.76 -8.52
C ASP A 79 14.41 3.82 -7.53
N ARG A 80 15.15 3.21 -6.61
CA ARG A 80 14.59 2.25 -5.66
C ARG A 80 13.74 2.92 -4.57
N HIS A 81 14.10 4.12 -4.14
CA HIS A 81 13.35 4.83 -3.10
C HIS A 81 11.96 5.19 -3.62
N ARG A 82 11.89 5.76 -4.82
CA ARG A 82 10.61 6.09 -5.46
C ARG A 82 9.74 4.86 -5.77
N GLN A 83 10.32 3.66 -5.87
CA GLN A 83 9.55 2.40 -5.94
C GLN A 83 8.93 2.03 -4.59
N ALA A 84 9.64 2.26 -3.49
CA ALA A 84 9.09 2.07 -2.16
C ALA A 84 7.97 3.07 -1.90
N ASP A 85 8.20 4.35 -2.20
CA ASP A 85 7.20 5.42 -2.07
C ASP A 85 5.91 5.07 -2.84
N ALA A 86 6.05 4.58 -4.08
CA ALA A 86 4.89 4.18 -4.89
C ALA A 86 4.10 3.01 -4.27
N ALA A 87 4.79 2.04 -3.65
CA ALA A 87 4.13 0.96 -2.93
C ALA A 87 3.41 1.48 -1.67
N GLU A 88 4.04 2.37 -0.90
CA GLU A 88 3.46 3.01 0.28
C GLU A 88 2.19 3.80 -0.08
N ALA A 89 2.26 4.62 -1.13
CA ALA A 89 1.13 5.40 -1.63
C ALA A 89 -0.04 4.50 -2.04
N LEU A 90 0.21 3.42 -2.79
CA LEU A 90 -0.85 2.52 -3.20
C LEU A 90 -1.49 1.78 -2.02
N ILE A 91 -0.68 1.32 -1.07
CA ILE A 91 -1.17 0.56 0.09
C ILE A 91 -2.11 1.43 0.93
N VAL A 92 -1.73 2.68 1.20
CA VAL A 92 -2.59 3.58 1.98
C VAL A 92 -3.81 4.02 1.19
N TYR A 93 -3.67 4.27 -0.13
CA TYR A 93 -4.82 4.55 -0.99
C TYR A 93 -5.85 3.42 -0.97
N GLY A 94 -5.39 2.17 -1.04
CA GLY A 94 -6.25 0.99 -0.97
C GLY A 94 -7.05 0.92 0.33
N TRP A 95 -6.46 1.33 1.45
CA TRP A 95 -7.17 1.41 2.72
C TRP A 95 -8.16 2.59 2.76
N LEU A 96 -7.72 3.78 2.38
CA LEU A 96 -8.54 5.00 2.41
C LEU A 96 -9.74 4.93 1.48
N SER A 97 -9.58 4.29 0.31
CA SER A 97 -10.67 4.02 -0.64
C SER A 97 -11.62 2.90 -0.21
N GLY A 98 -11.27 2.15 0.85
CA GLY A 98 -12.04 1.01 1.33
C GLY A 98 -11.84 -0.27 0.51
N ALA A 99 -10.88 -0.32 -0.42
CA ALA A 99 -10.55 -1.51 -1.20
C ALA A 99 -9.97 -2.65 -0.34
N VAL A 100 -9.28 -2.32 0.76
CA VAL A 100 -8.78 -3.27 1.74
C VAL A 100 -9.00 -2.73 3.16
N SER A 101 -9.31 -3.61 4.12
CA SER A 101 -9.33 -3.22 5.53
C SER A 101 -7.94 -3.33 6.16
N ILE A 102 -7.72 -2.64 7.28
CA ILE A 102 -6.46 -2.76 8.03
C ILE A 102 -6.19 -4.22 8.45
N TRP A 103 -7.22 -4.93 8.91
CA TRP A 103 -7.09 -6.31 9.38
C TRP A 103 -6.83 -7.29 8.23
N GLU A 104 -7.45 -7.08 7.07
CA GLU A 104 -7.14 -7.87 5.87
C GLU A 104 -5.68 -7.69 5.44
N ALA A 105 -5.17 -6.45 5.45
CA ALA A 105 -3.76 -6.18 5.18
C ALA A 105 -2.83 -6.86 6.21
N VAL A 106 -3.16 -6.79 7.50
CA VAL A 106 -2.41 -7.46 8.58
C VAL A 106 -2.40 -8.98 8.39
N GLU A 107 -3.54 -9.60 8.08
CA GLU A 107 -3.62 -11.05 7.85
C GLU A 107 -2.78 -11.47 6.64
N ILE A 108 -2.78 -10.71 5.55
CA ILE A 108 -1.92 -10.99 4.38
C ILE A 108 -0.45 -10.89 4.78
N LEU A 109 -0.03 -9.84 5.48
CA LEU A 109 1.36 -9.67 5.91
C LEU A 109 1.81 -10.72 6.92
N ALA A 110 0.89 -11.25 7.73
CA ALA A 110 1.18 -12.26 8.74
C ALA A 110 1.31 -13.69 8.21
N ARG A 111 1.07 -13.92 6.90
CA ARG A 111 1.21 -15.23 6.28
C ARG A 111 2.66 -15.72 6.32
N GLU A 112 2.82 -17.03 6.40
CA GLU A 112 4.13 -17.66 6.26
C GLU A 112 4.75 -17.34 4.89
N GLY A 113 6.07 -17.14 4.86
CA GLY A 113 6.82 -16.85 3.63
C GLY A 113 7.59 -15.54 3.68
N GLU A 114 8.02 -15.08 2.51
CA GLU A 114 8.78 -13.84 2.37
C GLU A 114 7.85 -12.62 2.44
N VAL A 115 8.15 -11.66 3.33
CA VAL A 115 7.34 -10.45 3.52
C VAL A 115 7.13 -9.67 2.21
N ALA A 116 8.15 -9.62 1.33
CA ALA A 116 8.03 -8.97 0.03
C ALA A 116 6.99 -9.66 -0.88
N GLU A 117 6.80 -10.97 -0.77
CA GLU A 117 5.78 -11.71 -1.53
C GLU A 117 4.37 -11.42 -0.99
N ASN A 118 4.21 -11.43 0.34
CA ASN A 118 2.94 -11.06 0.98
C ASN A 118 2.53 -9.62 0.63
N LEU A 119 3.49 -8.68 0.64
CA LEU A 119 3.26 -7.30 0.19
C LEU A 119 2.90 -7.25 -1.31
N SER A 120 3.55 -8.06 -2.13
CA SER A 120 3.24 -8.15 -3.57
C SER A 120 1.79 -8.61 -3.79
N GLU A 121 1.34 -9.59 -3.01
CA GLU A 121 -0.06 -10.04 -3.02
C GLU A 121 -1.02 -8.93 -2.58
N LEU A 122 -0.70 -8.22 -1.48
CA LEU A 122 -1.50 -7.08 -1.01
C LEU A 122 -1.63 -6.00 -2.10
N LEU A 123 -0.53 -5.65 -2.76
CA LEU A 123 -0.51 -4.70 -3.86
C LEU A 123 -1.44 -5.19 -4.99
N ARG A 124 -1.28 -6.43 -5.47
CA ARG A 124 -2.12 -7.01 -6.53
C ARG A 124 -3.60 -7.00 -6.14
N LEU A 125 -3.92 -7.32 -4.89
CA LEU A 125 -5.29 -7.32 -4.36
C LEU A 125 -5.90 -5.91 -4.40
N ILE A 126 -5.17 -4.90 -3.94
CA ILE A 126 -5.62 -3.50 -3.98
C ILE A 126 -5.86 -3.08 -5.43
N LEU A 127 -4.90 -3.34 -6.33
CA LEU A 127 -5.06 -2.99 -7.74
C LEU A 127 -6.28 -3.66 -8.39
N GLY A 128 -6.58 -4.90 -8.01
CA GLY A 128 -7.77 -5.62 -8.49
C GLY A 128 -9.10 -5.08 -7.97
N ARG A 129 -9.08 -4.26 -6.90
CA ARG A 129 -10.29 -3.75 -6.24
C ARG A 129 -10.51 -2.25 -6.45
N ILE A 130 -9.48 -1.47 -6.75
CA ILE A 130 -9.63 -0.03 -7.03
C ILE A 130 -10.20 0.22 -8.43
N CYS A 131 -11.09 1.20 -8.53
CA CYS A 131 -11.69 1.63 -9.81
C CYS A 131 -10.93 2.83 -10.40
N LEU A 132 -9.63 2.66 -10.69
CA LEU A 132 -8.80 3.70 -11.34
C LEU A 132 -8.40 3.30 -12.76
N LYS A 133 -8.25 4.32 -13.63
CA LYS A 133 -7.69 4.11 -14.98
C LYS A 133 -6.23 3.66 -14.88
N GLN A 134 -5.92 2.57 -15.56
CA GLN A 134 -4.57 2.01 -15.69
C GLN A 134 -3.99 2.46 -17.03
N ASN A 135 -3.45 3.68 -17.08
CA ASN A 135 -2.78 4.18 -18.29
C ASN A 135 -1.36 3.59 -18.32
N ILE A 136 -1.00 2.92 -19.42
CA ILE A 136 0.33 2.32 -19.66
C ILE A 136 1.15 3.25 -20.55
#